data_AF-A0A6G1L1U6-F1
#
_entry.id   AF-A0A6G1L1U6-F1
#
_cell.length_a   1.000
_cell.length_b   1.000
_cell.length_c   1.000
_cell.angle_alpha   90.00
_cell.angle_beta   90.00
_cell.angle_gamma   90.00
#
_symmetry.space_group_name_H-M   'P 1'
#
loop_
_entity.id
_entity.type
_entity.pdbx_description
1 polymer ?
#
loop_
_entity_poly.entity_id
_entity_poly.type
_entity_poly.pdbx_seq_one_letter_code
_entity_poly.pdbx_strand_id
1 'polypeptide(L)'
;MPSSRPPPTEENLRLSRQTLAHRLMLLPSPHGERLSMPLGIRIPLSTTIAFLGGATLGLSHGATETGLRFRAENAHRFPTTQTGWYLYHKSKNYHMALGGLREAGKMGVRTSVWVGVFVGMEEFI
;
A
#
# COMPACT_ATOMS: atom_id res chain seq x y z
N MET A 1 -2.12 -41.12 51.42
CA MET A 1 -3.31 -41.71 50.79
C MET A 1 -3.64 -40.91 49.54
N PRO A 2 -3.89 -41.53 48.38
CA PRO A 2 -4.29 -40.80 47.18
C PRO A 2 -5.74 -40.34 47.35
N SER A 3 -5.92 -39.02 47.50
CA SER A 3 -7.24 -38.39 47.55
C SER A 3 -7.88 -38.47 46.15
N SER A 4 -8.69 -39.49 45.89
CA SER A 4 -9.49 -39.58 44.67
C SER A 4 -10.59 -38.50 44.72
N ARG A 5 -10.49 -37.50 43.84
CA ARG A 5 -11.61 -36.55 43.67
C ARG A 5 -12.84 -37.34 43.18
N PRO A 6 -14.05 -37.05 43.69
CA PRO A 6 -15.26 -37.65 43.18
C PRO A 6 -15.44 -37.33 41.68
N PRO A 7 -16.05 -38.23 40.89
CA PRO A 7 -16.28 -37.99 39.48
C PRO A 7 -17.17 -36.75 39.30
N PRO A 8 -16.85 -35.86 38.36
CA PRO A 8 -17.63 -34.64 38.17
C PRO A 8 -19.06 -34.96 37.68
N THR A 9 -20.06 -34.49 38.43
CA THR A 9 -21.49 -34.56 38.06
C THR A 9 -21.76 -33.88 36.71
N GLU A 10 -22.71 -34.36 35.91
CA GLU A 10 -23.00 -33.84 34.56
C GLU A 10 -23.23 -32.33 34.52
N GLU A 11 -23.84 -31.78 35.56
CA GLU A 11 -24.08 -30.34 35.72
C GLU A 11 -22.77 -29.54 35.74
N ASN A 12 -21.76 -30.00 36.48
CA ASN A 12 -20.44 -29.39 36.52
C ASN A 12 -19.74 -29.45 35.16
N LEU A 13 -19.98 -30.52 34.41
CA LEU A 13 -19.43 -30.71 33.07
C LEU A 13 -20.08 -29.75 32.06
N ARG A 14 -21.38 -29.49 32.20
CA ARG A 14 -22.11 -28.48 31.40
C ARG A 14 -21.66 -27.06 31.74
N LEU A 15 -21.54 -26.73 33.02
CA LEU A 15 -21.06 -25.41 33.48
C LEU A 15 -19.60 -25.16 33.06
N SER A 16 -18.74 -26.18 33.15
CA SER A 16 -17.36 -26.09 32.69
C SER A 16 -17.28 -25.89 31.18
N ARG A 17 -18.10 -26.59 30.38
CA ARG A 17 -18.20 -26.36 28.93
C ARG A 17 -18.73 -24.97 28.59
N GLN A 18 -19.75 -24.48 29.29
CA GLN A 18 -20.33 -23.16 29.09
C GLN A 18 -19.33 -22.05 29.44
N THR A 19 -18.60 -22.18 30.55
CA THR A 19 -17.57 -21.22 30.97
C THR A 19 -16.36 -21.23 30.04
N LEU A 20 -15.97 -22.40 29.52
CA LEU A 20 -14.89 -22.53 28.54
C LEU A 20 -15.31 -21.94 27.18
N ALA A 21 -16.54 -22.19 26.72
CA ALA A 21 -17.08 -21.58 25.50
C ALA A 21 -17.17 -20.05 25.64
N HIS A 22 -17.65 -19.54 26.77
CA HIS A 22 -17.72 -18.11 27.05
C HIS A 22 -16.31 -17.47 27.10
N ARG A 23 -15.31 -18.15 27.68
CA ARG A 23 -13.91 -17.70 27.66
C ARG A 23 -13.31 -17.71 26.26
N LEU A 24 -13.62 -18.72 25.44
CA LEU A 24 -13.19 -18.81 24.05
C LEU A 24 -13.82 -17.71 23.18
N MET A 25 -15.05 -17.31 23.47
CA MET A 25 -15.72 -16.18 22.81
C MET A 25 -15.17 -14.80 23.22
N LEU A 26 -14.66 -14.70 24.45
CA LEU A 26 -14.03 -13.48 24.99
C LEU A 26 -12.54 -13.37 24.64
N LEU A 27 -11.93 -14.40 24.06
CA LEU A 27 -10.61 -14.25 23.47
C LEU A 27 -10.74 -13.21 22.35
N PRO A 28 -9.85 -12.20 22.30
CA PRO A 28 -9.83 -11.26 21.19
C PRO A 28 -9.78 -12.08 19.90
N SER A 29 -10.81 -11.95 19.07
CA SER A 29 -10.82 -12.61 17.77
C SER A 29 -9.57 -12.09 17.04
N PRO A 30 -8.68 -12.95 16.53
CA PRO A 30 -7.54 -12.50 15.75
C PRO A 30 -7.98 -11.76 14.47
N HIS A 31 -9.28 -11.72 14.17
CA HIS A 31 -9.90 -11.17 12.96
C HIS A 31 -11.01 -10.17 13.33
N GLY A 32 -10.71 -9.24 14.24
CA GLY A 32 -11.66 -8.22 14.69
C GLY A 32 -11.72 -6.94 13.85
N GLU A 33 -10.73 -6.67 13.00
CA GLU A 33 -10.55 -5.31 12.46
C GLU A 33 -10.31 -5.35 10.94
N ARG A 34 -10.94 -4.40 10.24
CA ARG A 34 -11.25 -4.41 8.80
C ARG A 34 -10.14 -5.04 7.94
N LEU A 35 -10.58 -5.91 7.04
CA LEU A 35 -9.82 -6.77 6.11
C LEU A 35 -9.40 -8.16 6.63
N SER A 36 -9.65 -8.51 7.89
CA SER A 36 -9.36 -9.87 8.45
C SER A 36 -7.90 -10.32 8.23
N MET A 37 -6.97 -9.38 8.13
CA MET A 37 -5.55 -9.62 7.89
C MET A 37 -4.72 -9.14 9.07
N PRO A 38 -3.63 -9.86 9.43
CA PRO A 38 -2.72 -9.42 10.47
C PRO A 38 -1.98 -8.13 10.03
N LEU A 39 -1.70 -7.26 10.99
CA LEU A 39 -0.97 -6.00 10.78
C LEU A 39 0.33 -6.13 10.01
N GLY A 40 1.11 -7.18 10.31
CA GLY A 40 2.39 -7.44 9.67
C GLY A 40 2.31 -7.59 8.15
N ILE A 41 1.13 -7.94 7.62
CA ILE A 41 0.88 -8.03 6.18
C ILE A 41 0.10 -6.80 5.69
N ARG A 42 -0.83 -6.27 6.50
CA ARG A 42 -1.72 -5.17 6.11
C ARG A 42 -0.95 -3.88 5.78
N ILE A 43 0.03 -3.50 6.61
CA ILE A 43 0.83 -2.29 6.37
C ILE A 43 1.67 -2.39 5.09
N PRO A 44 2.54 -3.41 4.89
CA PRO A 44 3.33 -3.48 3.66
C PRO A 44 2.46 -3.63 2.41
N LEU A 45 1.34 -4.35 2.49
CA LEU A 45 0.44 -4.52 1.34
C LEU A 45 -0.26 -3.21 0.96
N SER A 46 -0.88 -2.53 1.93
CA SER A 46 -1.58 -1.26 1.70
C SER A 46 -0.63 -0.15 1.22
N THR A 47 0.55 -0.03 1.84
CA THR A 47 1.57 0.97 1.43
C THR A 47 2.16 0.66 0.06
N THR A 48 2.33 -0.61 -0.32
CA THR A 48 2.78 -1.00 -1.66
C THR A 48 1.73 -0.64 -2.72
N ILE A 49 0.44 -0.93 -2.47
CA ILE A 49 -0.64 -0.57 -3.39
C ILE A 49 -0.74 0.96 -3.52
N ALA A 50 -0.66 1.68 -2.41
CA ALA A 50 -0.66 3.13 -2.38
C ALA A 50 0.55 3.74 -3.11
N PHE A 51 1.73 3.13 -2.98
CA PHE A 51 2.93 3.51 -3.70
C PHE A 51 2.73 3.32 -5.20
N LEU A 52 2.23 2.17 -5.65
CA LEU A 52 1.99 1.91 -7.07
C LEU A 52 0.96 2.87 -7.66
N GLY A 53 -0.12 3.16 -6.92
CA GLY A 53 -1.11 4.17 -7.32
C GLY A 53 -0.50 5.58 -7.42
N GLY A 54 0.29 6.00 -6.43
CA GLY A 54 0.98 7.30 -6.46
C GLY A 54 2.06 7.38 -7.55
N ALA A 55 2.77 6.28 -7.79
CA ALA A 55 3.82 6.18 -8.79
C ALA A 55 3.26 6.25 -10.22
N THR A 56 2.12 5.61 -10.51
CA THR A 56 1.48 5.71 -11.83
C THR A 56 1.00 7.13 -12.11
N LEU A 57 0.36 7.79 -11.13
CA LEU A 57 -0.02 9.20 -11.22
C LEU A 57 1.20 10.11 -11.44
N GLY A 58 2.27 9.90 -10.66
CA GLY A 58 3.50 10.67 -10.79
C GLY A 58 4.20 10.44 -12.12
N LEU A 59 4.20 9.21 -12.65
CA LEU A 59 4.79 8.90 -13.94
C LEU A 59 4.11 9.70 -15.06
N SER A 60 2.79 9.64 -15.13
CA SER A 60 2.02 10.39 -16.14
C SER A 60 2.19 11.91 -15.97
N HIS A 61 2.14 12.41 -14.74
CA HIS A 61 2.29 13.83 -14.45
C HIS A 61 3.69 14.35 -14.80
N GLY A 62 4.74 13.69 -14.31
CA GLY A 62 6.12 14.11 -14.56
C GLY A 62 6.53 13.99 -16.03
N ALA A 63 6.05 12.95 -16.74
CA ALA A 63 6.33 12.79 -18.16
C ALA A 63 5.66 13.88 -19.01
N THR A 64 4.42 14.24 -18.69
CA THR A 64 3.71 15.32 -19.42
C THR A 64 4.34 16.68 -19.16
N GLU A 65 4.64 17.00 -17.90
CA GLU A 65 5.28 18.27 -17.52
C GLU A 65 6.63 18.46 -18.22
N THR A 66 7.53 17.46 -18.13
CA THR A 66 8.85 17.53 -18.78
C THR A 66 8.76 17.53 -20.29
N GLY A 67 7.79 16.81 -20.87
CA GLY A 67 7.51 16.85 -22.31
C GLY A 67 7.07 18.23 -22.80
N LEU A 68 6.21 18.93 -22.04
CA LEU A 68 5.78 20.29 -22.35
C LEU A 68 6.94 21.29 -22.21
N ARG A 69 7.76 21.16 -21.14
CA ARG A 69 8.97 21.98 -20.96
C ARG A 69 9.96 21.80 -22.11
N PHE A 70 10.26 20.55 -22.49
CA PHE A 70 11.13 20.26 -23.63
C PHE A 70 10.62 20.90 -24.93
N ARG A 71 9.30 20.85 -25.16
CA ARG A 71 8.68 21.50 -26.34
C ARG A 71 8.75 23.02 -26.28
N ALA A 72 8.59 23.62 -25.11
CA ALA A 72 8.71 25.06 -24.93
C ALA A 72 10.15 25.53 -25.19
N GLU A 73 11.13 24.82 -24.62
CA GLU A 73 12.56 25.10 -24.81
C GLU A 73 12.98 24.94 -26.28
N ASN A 74 12.43 23.95 -26.99
CA ASN A 74 12.78 23.65 -28.38
C ASN A 74 11.82 24.28 -29.42
N ALA A 75 10.87 25.12 -29.01
CA ALA A 75 9.90 25.74 -29.93
C ALA A 75 10.56 26.59 -31.03
N HIS A 76 11.81 27.02 -30.84
CA HIS A 76 12.58 27.77 -31.82
C HIS A 76 13.56 26.91 -32.63
N ARG A 77 13.72 25.61 -32.32
CA ARG A 77 14.69 24.69 -32.94
C ARG A 77 14.01 23.47 -33.53
N PHE A 78 13.09 23.67 -34.48
CA PHE A 78 12.47 22.55 -35.17
C PHE A 78 13.43 21.90 -36.16
N PRO A 79 13.53 20.56 -36.19
CA PRO A 79 14.36 19.87 -37.17
C PRO A 79 13.83 20.09 -38.60
N THR A 80 14.73 20.32 -39.54
CA THR A 80 14.41 20.45 -40.98
C THR A 80 14.65 19.16 -41.77
N THR A 81 15.34 18.18 -41.17
CA THR A 81 15.69 16.90 -41.81
C THR A 81 14.96 15.72 -41.15
N GLN A 82 14.73 14.65 -41.91
CA GLN A 82 14.06 13.44 -41.40
C GLN A 82 14.84 12.79 -40.23
N THR A 83 16.16 12.72 -40.33
CA THR A 83 17.03 12.21 -39.25
C THR A 83 16.96 13.09 -38.00
N GLY A 84 16.87 14.40 -38.17
CA GLY A 84 16.70 15.34 -37.06
C GLY A 84 15.40 15.11 -36.28
N TRP A 85 14.31 14.79 -36.97
CA TRP A 85 13.03 14.44 -36.33
C TRP A 85 13.10 13.17 -35.48
N TYR A 86 13.86 12.17 -35.92
CA TYR A 86 14.10 10.96 -35.12
C TYR A 86 14.85 11.29 -33.83
N LEU A 87 15.96 12.03 -33.93
CA LEU A 87 16.78 12.44 -32.78
C LEU A 87 16.01 13.32 -31.81
N TYR A 88 15.15 14.21 -32.32
CA TYR A 88 14.26 15.04 -31.52
C TYR A 88 13.31 14.21 -30.66
N HIS A 89 12.62 13.23 -31.27
CA HIS A 89 11.69 12.36 -30.54
C HIS A 89 12.41 11.46 -29.53
N LYS A 90 13.57 10.93 -29.88
CA LYS A 90 14.42 10.14 -28.98
C LYS A 90 14.81 10.97 -27.74
N SER A 91 15.33 12.19 -27.95
CA SER A 91 15.72 13.09 -26.86
C SER A 91 14.53 13.47 -25.98
N LYS A 92 13.41 13.86 -26.60
CA LYS A 92 12.15 14.16 -25.89
C LYS A 92 11.71 13.00 -25.00
N ASN A 93 11.73 11.77 -25.52
CA ASN A 93 11.32 10.60 -24.76
C ASN A 93 12.24 10.31 -23.57
N TYR A 94 13.55 10.57 -23.67
CA TYR A 94 14.45 10.44 -22.51
C TYR A 94 14.17 11.47 -21.42
N HIS A 95 13.95 12.73 -21.79
CA HIS A 95 13.58 13.77 -20.84
C HIS A 95 12.23 13.45 -20.16
N MET A 96 11.26 12.98 -20.93
CA MET A 96 9.96 12.54 -20.42
C MET A 96 10.07 11.33 -19.47
N ALA A 97 10.88 10.33 -19.82
CA ALA A 97 11.09 9.15 -18.98
C ALA A 97 11.75 9.51 -17.65
N LEU A 98 12.81 10.33 -17.67
CA LEU A 98 13.49 10.78 -16.46
C LEU A 98 12.57 11.64 -15.57
N GLY A 99 11.81 12.55 -16.18
CA GLY A 99 10.81 13.36 -15.50
C GLY A 99 9.71 12.53 -14.85
N GLY A 100 9.17 11.57 -15.60
CA GLY A 100 8.17 10.63 -15.11
C GLY A 100 8.67 9.78 -13.95
N LEU A 101 9.87 9.19 -14.04
CA LEU A 101 10.44 8.38 -12.96
C LEU A 101 10.72 9.19 -11.68
N ARG A 102 11.23 10.41 -11.82
CA ARG A 102 11.48 11.31 -10.68
C ARG A 102 10.18 11.64 -9.95
N GLU A 103 9.13 11.98 -10.70
CA GLU A 103 7.85 12.35 -10.12
C GLU A 103 7.09 11.13 -9.58
N ALA A 104 7.20 9.97 -10.23
CA ALA A 104 6.68 8.70 -9.74
C ALA A 104 7.24 8.34 -8.35
N GLY A 105 8.54 8.46 -8.15
CA GLY A 105 9.16 8.24 -6.84
C GLY A 105 8.63 9.22 -5.79
N LYS A 106 8.55 10.52 -6.12
CA LYS A 106 8.07 11.57 -5.22
C LYS A 106 6.61 11.35 -4.81
N MET A 107 5.72 11.13 -5.78
CA MET A 107 4.29 10.93 -5.52
C MET A 107 4.02 9.58 -4.86
N GLY A 108 4.68 8.51 -5.30
CA GLY A 108 4.56 7.18 -4.70
C GLY A 108 4.96 7.13 -3.23
N VAL A 109 6.10 7.75 -2.86
CA VAL A 109 6.50 7.84 -1.45
C VAL A 109 5.53 8.70 -0.64
N ARG A 110 5.08 9.82 -1.21
CA ARG A 110 4.11 10.70 -0.52
C ARG A 110 2.82 9.97 -0.21
N THR A 111 2.23 9.24 -1.17
CA THR A 111 0.98 8.50 -0.96
C THR A 111 1.16 7.31 -0.04
N SER A 112 2.26 6.57 -0.14
CA SER A 112 2.52 5.41 0.73
C SER A 112 2.70 5.82 2.19
N VAL A 113 3.37 6.95 2.46
CA VAL A 113 3.49 7.51 3.81
C VAL A 113 2.12 7.86 4.39
N TRP A 114 1.27 8.58 3.64
CA TRP A 114 -0.08 8.94 4.12
C TRP A 114 -0.94 7.72 4.41
N VAL A 115 -0.90 6.70 3.54
CA VAL A 115 -1.65 5.45 3.77
C VAL A 115 -1.07 4.67 4.94
N GLY A 116 0.25 4.62 5.11
CA GLY A 116 0.89 3.98 6.25
C GLY A 116 0.51 4.63 7.58
N VAL A 117 0.47 5.97 7.63
CA VAL A 117 0.00 6.73 8.80
C VAL A 117 -1.47 6.42 9.09
N PHE A 118 -2.32 6.40 8.06
CA PHE A 118 -3.74 6.08 8.22
C PHE A 118 -3.95 4.67 8.79
N VAL A 119 -3.37 3.64 8.17
CA VAL A 119 -3.49 2.23 8.61
C VAL A 119 -2.83 2.01 9.98
N GLY A 120 -1.77 2.74 10.29
CA GLY A 120 -1.14 2.70 11.62
C GLY A 120 -2.01 3.35 12.71
N MET A 121 -2.71 4.44 12.39
CA MET A 121 -3.64 5.09 13.31
C MET A 121 -4.88 4.23 13.57
N GLU A 122 -5.35 3.47 12.58
CA GLU A 122 -6.45 2.52 12.74
C GLU A 122 -6.19 1.45 13.81
N GLU A 123 -4.93 1.14 14.13
CA GLU A 123 -4.59 0.17 15.18
C GLU A 123 -4.60 0.79 16.59
N PHE A 124 -4.46 2.11 16.67
CA PHE A 124 -4.36 2.81 17.95
C PHE A 124 -5.74 3.19 18.52
N ILE A 125 -6.78 3.22 17.68
CA ILE A 125 -8.15 3.66 18.01
C ILE A 125 -9.09 2.46 18.09
#